data_AF-A0A6C2YJ55-F1
#
_entry.id   AF-A0A6C2YJ55-F1
#
_cell.length_a   1.000
_cell.length_b   1.000
_cell.length_c   1.000
_cell.angle_alpha   90.00
_cell.angle_beta   90.00
_cell.angle_gamma   90.00
#
_symmetry.space_group_name_H-M   'P 1'
#
loop_
_entity.id
_entity.type
_entity.pdbx_description
1 polymer ?
#
loop_
_entity_poly.entity_id
_entity_poly.type
_entity_poly.pdbx_seq_one_letter_code
_entity_poly.pdbx_strand_id
1 'polypeptide(L)'
;MEPTLAAGLAIGLAYCIGAIPFGYLVGRLKGVNLLQAGSGNIGATNVGRVLGTKYAILVFVLDVLKAVLPVLMVDRLLPRIAPDALTAVGSPAMLRVLVALAAFLGHLFPIYLRFRGGKGVATGVGAVLALAPLPGVVGLLTWAAFLAAFRYVSLASIGATFLLLLTQIVTAPQPFAGESLPVTGFCAVGTLLVVIRHRTNLQRLLQGTESKMKPRPIWDHLQAMQHTLAVGLWAGSVTFFTFIAAPPIFTSFTETVNTAPNDRTANLPLFQTDDAEQLALLRPKLASALAGAAVGPVFPRLFLLQSICAAVALITALGWNRLGGSVQRWRVRLLVLAALLVAVGWPLSDEVTRLRLERLSPDASIAETARKQFGPLHVVSLFGSMITSGLALTVLVLAGRLPARPVESGLSPAGSTAA
;
A
#
# COMPACT_ATOMS: atom_id res chain seq x y z
N MET A 1 -17.60 -39.49 -3.49
CA MET A 1 -17.25 -38.86 -4.77
C MET A 1 -15.74 -38.85 -4.89
N GLU A 2 -15.18 -39.12 -6.06
CA GLU A 2 -13.73 -39.10 -6.27
C GLU A 2 -13.17 -37.68 -6.01
N PRO A 3 -12.06 -37.52 -5.26
CA PRO A 3 -11.55 -36.22 -4.84
C PRO A 3 -11.26 -35.24 -5.99
N THR A 4 -10.70 -35.70 -7.11
CA THR A 4 -10.40 -34.83 -8.26
C THR A 4 -11.67 -34.37 -8.97
N LEU A 5 -12.68 -35.23 -9.09
CA LEU A 5 -14.00 -34.87 -9.61
C LEU A 5 -14.68 -33.82 -8.73
N ALA A 6 -14.60 -33.97 -7.40
CA ALA A 6 -15.15 -33.01 -6.45
C ALA A 6 -14.49 -31.63 -6.59
N ALA A 7 -13.16 -31.60 -6.69
CA ALA A 7 -12.40 -30.38 -6.93
C ALA A 7 -12.77 -29.73 -8.28
N GLY A 8 -12.86 -30.53 -9.35
CA GLY A 8 -13.25 -30.06 -10.68
C GLY A 8 -14.65 -29.43 -10.69
N LEU A 9 -15.62 -30.05 -10.01
CA LEU A 9 -16.97 -29.50 -9.85
C LEU A 9 -16.97 -28.17 -9.08
N ALA A 10 -16.18 -28.07 -8.00
CA ALA A 10 -16.06 -26.83 -7.24
C ALA A 10 -15.49 -25.69 -8.11
N ILE A 11 -14.47 -25.96 -8.92
CA ILE A 11 -13.89 -25.00 -9.86
C ILE A 11 -14.93 -24.58 -10.92
N GLY A 12 -15.64 -25.54 -11.52
CA GLY A 12 -16.68 -25.26 -12.52
C GLY A 12 -17.84 -24.44 -11.97
N LEU A 13 -18.31 -24.75 -10.76
CA LEU A 13 -19.34 -23.99 -10.06
C LEU A 13 -18.87 -22.56 -9.74
N ALA A 14 -17.62 -22.39 -9.30
CA ALA A 14 -17.05 -21.08 -9.06
C ALA A 14 -17.03 -20.20 -10.33
N TYR A 15 -16.70 -20.78 -11.49
CA TYR A 15 -16.81 -20.08 -12.78
C TYR A 15 -18.24 -19.64 -13.07
N CYS A 16 -19.23 -20.53 -12.93
CA CYS A 16 -20.65 -20.20 -13.16
C CYS A 16 -21.14 -19.08 -12.23
N ILE A 17 -20.78 -19.13 -10.95
CA ILE A 17 -21.10 -18.08 -9.96
C ILE A 17 -20.42 -16.75 -10.35
N GLY A 18 -19.13 -16.80 -10.67
CA GLY A 18 -18.38 -15.63 -11.14
C GLY A 18 -18.94 -15.02 -12.43
N ALA A 19 -19.49 -15.87 -13.32
CA ALA A 19 -20.08 -15.47 -14.58
C ALA A 19 -21.40 -14.72 -14.44
N ILE A 20 -22.06 -14.74 -13.27
CA ILE A 20 -23.30 -14.00 -13.05
C ILE A 20 -23.04 -12.48 -13.26
N PRO A 21 -23.69 -11.85 -14.27
CA PRO A 21 -23.38 -10.47 -14.63
C PRO A 21 -24.28 -9.50 -13.86
N PHE A 22 -24.05 -9.35 -12.54
CA PHE A 22 -24.93 -8.57 -11.66
C PHE A 22 -25.20 -7.15 -12.15
N GLY A 23 -24.20 -6.45 -12.69
CA GLY A 23 -24.45 -5.12 -13.24
C GLY A 23 -25.42 -5.14 -14.42
N TYR A 24 -25.29 -6.10 -15.33
CA TYR A 24 -26.23 -6.27 -16.44
C TYR A 24 -27.64 -6.59 -15.92
N LEU A 25 -27.77 -7.50 -14.95
CA LEU A 25 -29.06 -7.87 -14.35
C LEU A 25 -29.72 -6.66 -13.68
N VAL A 26 -28.99 -5.91 -12.86
CA VAL A 26 -29.49 -4.68 -12.22
C VAL A 26 -29.88 -3.63 -13.26
N GLY A 27 -29.11 -3.50 -14.35
CA GLY A 27 -29.46 -2.64 -15.48
C GLY A 27 -30.79 -3.02 -16.12
N ARG A 28 -30.97 -4.31 -16.45
CA ARG A 28 -32.20 -4.82 -17.06
C ARG A 28 -33.40 -4.68 -16.14
N LEU A 29 -33.24 -4.92 -14.84
CA LEU A 29 -34.29 -4.69 -13.83
C LEU A 29 -34.72 -3.23 -13.72
N LYS A 30 -33.87 -2.30 -14.18
CA LYS A 30 -34.17 -0.86 -14.26
C LYS A 30 -34.51 -0.39 -15.67
N GLY A 31 -34.77 -1.31 -16.59
CA GLY A 31 -35.14 -0.99 -17.97
C GLY A 31 -33.99 -0.46 -18.84
N VAL A 32 -32.73 -0.59 -18.41
CA VAL A 32 -31.57 -0.05 -19.13
C VAL A 32 -30.65 -1.16 -19.64
N ASN A 33 -30.31 -1.10 -20.92
CA ASN A 33 -29.27 -1.96 -21.49
C ASN A 33 -27.88 -1.35 -21.27
N LEU A 34 -27.16 -1.80 -20.24
CA LEU A 34 -25.82 -1.28 -19.91
C LEU A 34 -24.77 -1.49 -21.01
N LEU A 35 -24.97 -2.46 -21.91
CA LEU A 35 -24.05 -2.69 -23.04
C LEU A 35 -24.12 -1.53 -24.06
N GLN A 36 -25.20 -0.76 -24.05
CA GLN A 36 -25.43 0.39 -24.92
C GLN A 36 -25.39 1.73 -24.17
N ALA A 37 -25.20 1.72 -22.85
CA ALA A 37 -25.23 2.91 -22.00
C ALA A 37 -23.88 3.21 -21.33
N GLY A 38 -23.55 4.49 -21.22
CA GLY A 38 -22.31 4.96 -20.60
C GLY A 38 -21.07 4.43 -21.32
N SER A 39 -20.25 3.65 -20.61
CA SER A 39 -19.02 3.03 -21.14
C SER A 39 -19.25 1.67 -21.82
N GLY A 40 -20.47 1.16 -21.86
CA GLY A 40 -20.80 -0.18 -22.37
C GLY A 40 -20.35 -1.35 -21.48
N ASN A 41 -19.68 -1.06 -20.35
CA ASN A 41 -19.18 -2.08 -19.43
C ASN A 41 -20.25 -2.46 -18.39
N ILE A 42 -20.24 -3.71 -17.92
CA ILE A 42 -21.20 -4.20 -16.92
C ILE A 42 -20.76 -3.96 -15.46
N GLY A 43 -19.56 -3.43 -15.23
CA GLY A 43 -19.05 -3.20 -13.87
C GLY A 43 -19.74 -2.05 -13.11
N ALA A 44 -19.58 -2.07 -11.79
CA ALA A 44 -20.14 -1.09 -10.84
C ALA A 44 -19.93 0.38 -11.25
N THR A 45 -18.78 0.73 -11.83
CA THR A 45 -18.48 2.10 -12.28
C THR A 45 -19.45 2.57 -13.36
N ASN A 46 -19.81 1.71 -14.32
CA ASN A 46 -20.75 2.08 -15.37
C ASN A 46 -22.17 2.17 -14.82
N VAL A 47 -22.55 1.20 -13.98
CA VAL A 47 -23.80 1.21 -13.23
C VAL A 47 -23.96 2.52 -12.46
N GLY A 48 -22.91 2.99 -11.79
CA GLY A 48 -22.93 4.26 -11.06
C GLY A 48 -23.12 5.49 -11.94
N ARG A 49 -22.60 5.47 -13.17
CA ARG A 49 -22.81 6.55 -14.15
C ARG A 49 -24.23 6.57 -14.71
N VAL A 50 -24.81 5.40 -14.94
CA VAL A 50 -26.10 5.25 -15.63
C VAL A 50 -27.29 5.24 -14.67
N LEU A 51 -27.17 4.56 -13.53
CA LEU A 51 -28.26 4.33 -12.56
C LEU A 51 -28.02 5.01 -11.20
N GLY A 52 -26.79 5.47 -10.91
CA GLY A 52 -26.44 6.18 -9.69
C GLY A 52 -25.71 5.33 -8.63
N THR A 53 -25.21 6.02 -7.58
CA THR A 53 -24.27 5.46 -6.60
C THR A 53 -24.84 4.27 -5.81
N LYS A 54 -26.13 4.28 -5.46
CA LYS A 54 -26.78 3.17 -4.72
C LYS A 54 -26.63 1.83 -5.46
N TYR A 55 -26.91 1.82 -6.76
CA TYR A 55 -26.78 0.60 -7.58
C TYR A 55 -25.33 0.25 -7.87
N ALA A 56 -24.44 1.24 -7.95
CA ALA A 56 -23.00 0.99 -8.07
C ALA A 56 -22.47 0.21 -6.86
N ILE A 57 -22.83 0.62 -5.64
CA ILE A 57 -22.42 -0.05 -4.40
C ILE A 57 -22.98 -1.47 -4.35
N LEU A 58 -24.27 -1.64 -4.67
CA LEU A 58 -24.89 -2.97 -4.71
C LEU A 58 -24.15 -3.91 -5.68
N VAL A 59 -23.92 -3.48 -6.91
CA VAL A 59 -23.23 -4.29 -7.92
C VAL A 59 -21.79 -4.58 -7.51
N PHE A 60 -21.09 -3.60 -6.93
CA PHE A 60 -19.74 -3.80 -6.40
C PHE A 60 -19.72 -4.90 -5.34
N VAL A 61 -20.61 -4.83 -4.35
CA VAL A 61 -20.70 -5.84 -3.27
C VAL A 61 -21.02 -7.22 -3.84
N LEU A 62 -21.97 -7.33 -4.76
CA LEU A 62 -22.31 -8.62 -5.39
C LEU A 62 -21.15 -9.18 -6.23
N ASP A 63 -20.43 -8.33 -6.97
CA ASP A 63 -19.26 -8.73 -7.76
C ASP A 63 -18.05 -9.11 -6.88
N VAL A 64 -17.95 -8.58 -5.66
CA VAL A 64 -16.98 -9.03 -4.64
C VAL A 64 -17.40 -10.39 -4.07
N LEU A 65 -18.65 -10.50 -3.63
CA LEU A 65 -19.17 -11.70 -2.96
C LEU A 65 -19.10 -12.95 -3.84
N LYS A 66 -19.33 -12.81 -5.15
CA LYS A 66 -19.25 -13.96 -6.07
C LYS A 66 -17.85 -14.57 -6.23
N ALA A 67 -16.79 -13.89 -5.76
CA ALA A 67 -15.46 -14.46 -5.63
C ALA A 67 -15.12 -14.87 -4.20
N VAL A 68 -15.53 -14.07 -3.21
CA VAL A 68 -15.30 -14.39 -1.79
C VAL A 68 -15.98 -15.70 -1.40
N LEU A 69 -17.26 -15.86 -1.74
CA LEU A 69 -18.07 -16.98 -1.27
C LEU A 69 -17.54 -18.33 -1.79
N PRO A 70 -17.27 -18.55 -3.09
CA PRO A 70 -16.72 -19.83 -3.54
C PRO A 70 -15.42 -20.21 -2.84
N VAL A 71 -14.51 -19.26 -2.63
CA VAL A 71 -13.21 -19.49 -1.99
C VAL A 71 -13.37 -19.82 -0.50
N LEU A 72 -14.26 -19.14 0.23
CA LEU A 72 -14.49 -19.47 1.65
C LEU A 72 -15.29 -20.78 1.83
N MET A 73 -16.17 -21.09 0.88
CA MET A 73 -17.01 -22.28 0.97
C MET A 73 -16.27 -23.55 0.59
N VAL A 74 -15.23 -23.49 -0.26
CA VAL A 74 -14.48 -24.70 -0.63
C VAL A 74 -13.84 -25.35 0.60
N ASP A 75 -13.29 -24.57 1.53
CA ASP A 75 -12.68 -25.10 2.76
C ASP A 75 -13.69 -25.73 3.73
N ARG A 76 -14.95 -25.26 3.72
CA ARG A 76 -15.97 -25.71 4.69
C ARG A 76 -16.85 -26.83 4.18
N LEU A 77 -17.18 -26.82 2.88
CA LEU A 77 -18.13 -27.74 2.28
C LEU A 77 -17.45 -28.92 1.61
N LEU A 78 -16.32 -28.70 0.92
CA LEU A 78 -15.71 -29.74 0.10
C LEU A 78 -15.23 -30.95 0.93
N PRO A 79 -14.57 -30.78 2.09
CA PRO A 79 -14.17 -31.91 2.95
C PRO A 79 -15.33 -32.75 3.46
N ARG A 80 -16.54 -32.15 3.61
CA ARG A 80 -17.73 -32.87 4.07
C ARG A 80 -18.30 -33.81 3.00
N ILE A 81 -18.00 -33.55 1.73
CA ILE A 81 -18.51 -34.30 0.58
C ILE A 81 -17.44 -35.27 0.04
N ALA A 82 -16.17 -34.85 0.10
CA ALA A 82 -15.01 -35.62 -0.34
C ALA A 82 -13.81 -35.31 0.58
N PRO A 83 -13.52 -36.17 1.58
CA PRO A 83 -12.56 -35.89 2.67
C PRO A 83 -11.13 -35.49 2.27
N ASP A 84 -10.67 -35.79 1.05
CA ASP A 84 -9.29 -35.47 0.60
C ASP A 84 -9.24 -34.46 -0.56
N ALA A 85 -10.40 -33.94 -0.98
CA ALA A 85 -10.52 -33.14 -2.20
C ALA A 85 -9.78 -31.79 -2.14
N LEU A 86 -9.45 -31.29 -0.94
CA LEU A 86 -8.65 -30.06 -0.80
C LEU A 86 -7.23 -30.20 -1.35
N THR A 87 -6.67 -31.41 -1.34
CA THR A 87 -5.31 -31.69 -1.84
C THR A 87 -5.30 -32.36 -3.20
N ALA A 88 -6.48 -32.63 -3.78
CA ALA A 88 -6.64 -33.35 -5.04
C ALA A 88 -5.97 -32.65 -6.25
N VAL A 89 -5.66 -31.36 -6.14
CA VAL A 89 -4.96 -30.58 -7.18
C VAL A 89 -3.65 -30.01 -6.62
N GLY A 90 -2.89 -30.86 -5.94
CA GLY A 90 -1.56 -30.56 -5.41
C GLY A 90 -1.59 -30.04 -3.98
N SER A 91 -2.23 -28.89 -3.73
CA SER A 91 -2.31 -28.33 -2.38
C SER A 91 -3.59 -27.54 -2.10
N PRO A 92 -3.96 -27.32 -0.83
CA PRO A 92 -5.14 -26.53 -0.47
C PRO A 92 -5.09 -25.10 -1.03
N ALA A 93 -3.92 -24.43 -0.95
CA ALA A 93 -3.74 -23.12 -1.58
C ALA A 93 -3.97 -23.16 -3.09
N MET A 94 -3.47 -24.20 -3.78
CA MET A 94 -3.68 -24.35 -5.23
C MET A 94 -5.17 -24.46 -5.57
N LEU A 95 -5.93 -25.30 -4.86
CA LEU A 95 -7.36 -25.44 -5.11
C LEU A 95 -8.12 -24.13 -4.86
N ARG A 96 -7.84 -23.43 -3.75
CA ARG A 96 -8.46 -22.14 -3.44
C ARG A 96 -8.18 -21.11 -4.54
N VAL A 97 -6.95 -21.08 -5.05
CA VAL A 97 -6.54 -20.22 -6.15
C VAL A 97 -7.24 -20.58 -7.45
N LEU A 98 -7.41 -21.87 -7.77
CA LEU A 98 -8.15 -22.30 -8.96
C LEU A 98 -9.63 -21.93 -8.88
N VAL A 99 -10.25 -22.07 -7.72
CA VAL A 99 -11.63 -21.62 -7.45
C VAL A 99 -11.74 -20.09 -7.60
N ALA A 100 -10.80 -19.33 -7.03
CA ALA A 100 -10.74 -17.88 -7.16
C ALA A 100 -10.55 -17.43 -8.61
N LEU A 101 -9.64 -18.09 -9.34
CA LEU A 101 -9.35 -17.85 -10.74
C LEU A 101 -10.55 -18.17 -11.62
N ALA A 102 -11.26 -19.27 -11.36
CA ALA A 102 -12.48 -19.62 -12.06
C ALA A 102 -13.56 -18.54 -11.89
N ALA A 103 -13.82 -18.09 -10.65
CA ALA A 103 -14.78 -17.02 -10.40
C ALA A 103 -14.36 -15.69 -11.07
N PHE A 104 -13.07 -15.36 -11.02
CA PHE A 104 -12.52 -14.18 -11.69
C PHE A 104 -12.68 -14.25 -13.21
N LEU A 105 -12.29 -15.36 -13.83
CA LEU A 105 -12.45 -15.60 -15.26
C LEU A 105 -13.93 -15.61 -15.67
N GLY A 106 -14.82 -16.13 -14.82
CA GLY A 106 -16.27 -16.02 -14.99
C GLY A 106 -16.71 -14.57 -15.15
N HIS A 107 -16.26 -13.65 -14.31
CA HIS A 107 -16.60 -12.23 -14.44
C HIS A 107 -16.01 -11.58 -15.71
N LEU A 108 -14.79 -11.97 -16.10
CA LEU A 108 -14.13 -11.44 -17.31
C LEU A 108 -14.79 -11.95 -18.60
N PHE A 109 -15.15 -13.22 -18.61
CA PHE A 109 -15.66 -13.98 -19.75
C PHE A 109 -16.91 -14.76 -19.36
N PRO A 110 -18.02 -14.09 -19.01
CA PRO A 110 -19.24 -14.74 -18.55
C PRO A 110 -19.92 -15.46 -19.71
N ILE A 111 -20.18 -16.76 -19.54
CA ILE A 111 -20.90 -17.57 -20.52
C ILE A 111 -22.27 -16.96 -20.87
N TYR A 112 -22.95 -16.38 -19.88
CA TYR A 112 -24.27 -15.76 -20.04
C TYR A 112 -24.30 -14.51 -20.94
N LEU A 113 -23.14 -13.88 -21.19
CA LEU A 113 -23.02 -12.73 -22.09
C LEU A 113 -22.08 -13.01 -23.27
N ARG A 114 -22.05 -14.26 -23.75
CA ARG A 114 -21.20 -14.68 -24.89
C ARG A 114 -19.74 -14.30 -24.68
N PHE A 115 -19.24 -14.51 -23.45
CA PHE A 115 -17.86 -14.22 -23.02
C PHE A 115 -17.47 -12.73 -23.08
N ARG A 116 -18.44 -11.81 -23.10
CA ARG A 116 -18.21 -10.36 -23.04
C ARG A 116 -18.51 -9.80 -21.64
N GLY A 117 -17.51 -9.87 -20.77
CA GLY A 117 -17.65 -9.49 -19.36
C GLY A 117 -17.01 -8.17 -18.96
N GLY A 118 -16.83 -8.02 -17.65
CA GLY A 118 -16.27 -6.83 -17.03
C GLY A 118 -14.75 -6.77 -17.11
N LYS A 119 -14.16 -5.99 -16.19
CA LYS A 119 -12.71 -5.80 -16.08
C LYS A 119 -12.09 -6.49 -14.87
N GLY A 120 -12.90 -7.09 -14.00
CA GLY A 120 -12.40 -7.92 -12.91
C GLY A 120 -12.07 -7.19 -11.61
N VAL A 121 -12.07 -5.85 -11.53
CA VAL A 121 -11.54 -5.16 -10.33
C VAL A 121 -12.24 -5.58 -9.03
N ALA A 122 -13.58 -5.58 -8.99
CA ALA A 122 -14.37 -5.96 -7.82
C ALA A 122 -14.23 -7.46 -7.49
N THR A 123 -14.33 -8.32 -8.50
CA THR A 123 -14.19 -9.78 -8.33
C THR A 123 -12.75 -10.18 -7.95
N GLY A 124 -11.76 -9.47 -8.47
CA GLY A 124 -10.34 -9.65 -8.14
C GLY A 124 -10.03 -9.25 -6.71
N VAL A 125 -10.48 -8.08 -6.24
CA VAL A 125 -10.31 -7.73 -4.81
C VAL A 125 -11.05 -8.69 -3.89
N GLY A 126 -12.24 -9.17 -4.28
CA GLY A 126 -12.95 -10.20 -3.52
C GLY A 126 -12.18 -11.52 -3.42
N ALA A 127 -11.64 -12.00 -4.55
CA ALA A 127 -10.79 -13.19 -4.57
C ALA A 127 -9.57 -13.03 -3.66
N VAL A 128 -8.85 -11.90 -3.75
CA VAL A 128 -7.66 -11.66 -2.93
C VAL A 128 -8.04 -11.47 -1.46
N LEU A 129 -9.15 -10.82 -1.11
CA LEU A 129 -9.60 -10.72 0.28
C LEU A 129 -9.85 -12.10 0.91
N ALA A 130 -10.30 -13.08 0.14
CA ALA A 130 -10.49 -14.44 0.63
C ALA A 130 -9.18 -15.24 0.71
N LEU A 131 -8.24 -15.03 -0.23
CA LEU A 131 -6.96 -15.75 -0.27
C LEU A 131 -5.89 -15.15 0.65
N ALA A 132 -5.78 -13.83 0.67
CA ALA A 132 -4.77 -13.04 1.37
C ALA A 132 -5.39 -11.70 1.81
N PRO A 133 -6.04 -11.65 3.00
CA PRO A 133 -6.79 -10.49 3.46
C PRO A 133 -5.99 -9.19 3.49
N LEU A 134 -4.73 -9.22 3.93
CA LEU A 134 -3.86 -8.04 4.03
C LEU A 134 -3.61 -7.40 2.64
N PRO A 135 -3.08 -8.12 1.62
CA PRO A 135 -3.02 -7.60 0.26
C PRO A 135 -4.35 -7.08 -0.29
N GLY A 136 -5.46 -7.77 -0.02
CA GLY A 136 -6.80 -7.35 -0.45
C GLY A 136 -7.22 -6.00 0.14
N VAL A 137 -7.01 -5.81 1.45
CA VAL A 137 -7.29 -4.55 2.16
C VAL A 137 -6.38 -3.42 1.65
N VAL A 138 -5.08 -3.69 1.50
CA VAL A 138 -4.15 -2.69 0.95
C VAL A 138 -4.54 -2.28 -0.47
N GLY A 139 -4.94 -3.22 -1.33
CA GLY A 139 -5.46 -2.94 -2.66
C GLY A 139 -6.70 -2.04 -2.63
N LEU A 140 -7.67 -2.32 -1.74
CA LEU A 140 -8.88 -1.51 -1.58
C LEU A 140 -8.58 -0.08 -1.10
N LEU A 141 -7.70 0.05 -0.09
CA LEU A 141 -7.26 1.36 0.41
C LEU A 141 -6.50 2.15 -0.65
N THR A 142 -5.64 1.49 -1.41
CA THR A 142 -4.90 2.09 -2.53
C THR A 142 -5.86 2.59 -3.60
N TRP A 143 -6.86 1.79 -3.98
CA TRP A 143 -7.88 2.18 -4.93
C TRP A 143 -8.63 3.43 -4.45
N ALA A 144 -9.04 3.46 -3.18
CA ALA A 144 -9.74 4.61 -2.60
C ALA A 144 -8.86 5.87 -2.59
N ALA A 145 -7.59 5.74 -2.21
CA ALA A 145 -6.62 6.85 -2.20
C ALA A 145 -6.37 7.40 -3.60
N PHE A 146 -6.11 6.54 -4.59
CA PHE A 146 -5.91 6.96 -5.97
C PHE A 146 -7.18 7.58 -6.57
N LEU A 147 -8.35 7.03 -6.26
CA LEU A 147 -9.61 7.59 -6.73
C LEU A 147 -9.86 8.98 -6.14
N ALA A 148 -9.62 9.15 -4.84
CA ALA A 148 -9.74 10.45 -4.17
C ALA A 148 -8.78 11.48 -4.76
N ALA A 149 -7.51 11.09 -5.01
CA ALA A 149 -6.49 12.00 -5.53
C ALA A 149 -6.67 12.35 -7.01
N PHE A 150 -6.95 11.36 -7.88
CA PHE A 150 -6.90 11.56 -9.33
C PHE A 150 -8.27 11.59 -10.00
N ARG A 151 -9.31 11.05 -9.35
CA ARG A 151 -10.69 10.87 -9.86
C ARG A 151 -10.81 9.99 -11.09
N TYR A 152 -9.76 9.27 -11.45
CA TYR A 152 -9.75 8.28 -12.52
C TYR A 152 -9.91 6.88 -11.92
N VAL A 153 -11.05 6.25 -12.16
CA VAL A 153 -11.31 4.88 -11.67
C VAL A 153 -10.36 3.88 -12.31
N SER A 154 -10.01 4.08 -13.59
CA SER A 154 -9.04 3.24 -14.30
C SER A 154 -7.65 3.29 -13.67
N LEU A 155 -7.12 4.50 -13.42
CA LEU A 155 -5.83 4.68 -12.77
C LEU A 155 -5.82 4.07 -11.36
N ALA A 156 -6.88 4.31 -10.58
CA ALA A 156 -7.04 3.71 -9.25
C ALA A 156 -7.06 2.18 -9.29
N SER A 157 -7.75 1.59 -10.26
CA SER A 157 -7.85 0.14 -10.42
C SER A 157 -6.51 -0.50 -10.77
N ILE A 158 -5.76 0.10 -11.69
CA ILE A 158 -4.44 -0.40 -12.10
C ILE A 158 -3.43 -0.25 -10.97
N GLY A 159 -3.36 0.93 -10.34
CA GLY A 159 -2.46 1.17 -9.21
C GLY A 159 -2.72 0.24 -8.04
N ALA A 160 -4.00 -0.01 -7.73
CA ALA A 160 -4.40 -0.96 -6.68
C ALA A 160 -3.93 -2.38 -6.96
N THR A 161 -4.02 -2.88 -8.21
CA THR A 161 -3.55 -4.23 -8.54
C THR A 161 -2.04 -4.38 -8.38
N PHE A 162 -1.26 -3.38 -8.79
CA PHE A 162 0.20 -3.41 -8.61
C PHE A 162 0.60 -3.38 -7.13
N LEU A 163 -0.01 -2.50 -6.33
CA LEU A 163 0.35 -2.40 -4.92
C LEU A 163 -0.14 -3.61 -4.11
N LEU A 164 -1.26 -4.22 -4.52
CA LEU A 164 -1.70 -5.50 -3.99
C LEU A 164 -0.68 -6.61 -4.27
N LEU A 165 -0.20 -6.75 -5.51
CA LEU A 165 0.82 -7.73 -5.87
C LEU A 165 2.13 -7.49 -5.08
N LEU A 166 2.57 -6.23 -4.99
CA LEU A 166 3.76 -5.87 -4.22
C LEU A 166 3.59 -6.23 -2.74
N THR A 167 2.41 -5.95 -2.17
CA THR A 167 2.11 -6.30 -0.77
C THR A 167 2.19 -7.81 -0.55
N GLN A 168 1.64 -8.61 -1.46
CA GLN A 168 1.76 -10.07 -1.40
C GLN A 168 3.23 -10.52 -1.44
N ILE A 169 4.04 -9.96 -2.34
CA ILE A 169 5.47 -10.30 -2.45
C ILE A 169 6.25 -9.93 -1.18
N VAL A 170 5.93 -8.79 -0.57
CA VAL A 170 6.69 -8.29 0.60
C VAL A 170 6.26 -8.94 1.91
N THR A 171 4.98 -9.31 2.05
CA THR A 171 4.41 -9.74 3.34
C THR A 171 4.17 -11.24 3.45
N ALA A 172 4.06 -11.96 2.33
CA ALA A 172 3.86 -13.41 2.37
C ALA A 172 5.15 -14.14 2.78
N PRO A 173 5.08 -15.16 3.66
CA PRO A 173 6.22 -16.04 3.92
C PRO A 173 6.62 -16.77 2.64
N GLN A 174 7.89 -16.68 2.24
CA GLN A 174 8.43 -17.32 1.03
C GLN A 174 7.49 -17.12 -0.20
N PRO A 175 7.31 -15.88 -0.68
CA PRO A 175 6.27 -15.52 -1.65
C PRO A 175 6.33 -16.29 -2.98
N PHE A 176 7.47 -16.90 -3.29
CA PHE A 176 7.74 -17.67 -4.50
C PHE A 176 7.90 -19.19 -4.26
N ALA A 177 7.49 -19.69 -3.09
CA ALA A 177 7.55 -21.12 -2.76
C ALA A 177 6.35 -21.58 -1.92
N GLY A 178 6.19 -22.90 -1.79
CA GLY A 178 5.18 -23.53 -0.93
C GLY A 178 3.74 -23.07 -1.18
N GLU A 179 2.97 -22.92 -0.10
CA GLU A 179 1.56 -22.48 -0.13
C GLU A 179 1.37 -21.02 -0.59
N SER A 180 2.42 -20.19 -0.56
CA SER A 180 2.36 -18.80 -0.99
C SER A 180 2.47 -18.65 -2.51
N LEU A 181 3.15 -19.58 -3.20
CA LEU A 181 3.39 -19.50 -4.64
C LEU A 181 2.10 -19.42 -5.48
N PRO A 182 1.06 -20.28 -5.25
CA PRO A 182 -0.20 -20.17 -6.00
C PRO A 182 -0.87 -18.81 -5.83
N VAL A 183 -0.88 -18.26 -4.61
CA VAL A 183 -1.52 -16.96 -4.30
C VAL A 183 -0.78 -15.81 -4.95
N THR A 184 0.56 -15.82 -4.90
CA THR A 184 1.40 -14.85 -5.60
C THR A 184 1.20 -14.93 -7.12
N GLY A 185 1.12 -16.15 -7.67
CA GLY A 185 0.81 -16.40 -9.07
C GLY A 185 -0.55 -15.83 -9.47
N PHE A 186 -1.58 -16.03 -8.65
CA PHE A 186 -2.91 -15.43 -8.86
C PHE A 186 -2.86 -13.91 -8.86
N CYS A 187 -2.16 -13.29 -7.92
CA CYS A 187 -2.01 -11.83 -7.86
C CYS A 187 -1.31 -11.28 -9.12
N ALA A 188 -0.28 -11.98 -9.61
CA ALA A 188 0.46 -11.59 -10.80
C ALA A 188 -0.40 -11.72 -12.08
N VAL A 189 -1.03 -12.88 -12.29
CA VAL A 189 -1.92 -13.14 -13.43
C VAL A 189 -3.14 -12.20 -13.39
N GLY A 190 -3.75 -12.03 -12.22
CA GLY A 190 -4.87 -11.11 -12.02
C GLY A 190 -4.50 -9.67 -12.36
N THR A 191 -3.34 -9.19 -11.90
CA THR A 191 -2.82 -7.86 -12.25
C THR A 191 -2.65 -7.70 -13.76
N LEU A 192 -1.98 -8.65 -14.41
CA LEU A 192 -1.79 -8.64 -15.86
C LEU A 192 -3.13 -8.59 -16.62
N LEU A 193 -4.08 -9.45 -16.27
CA LEU A 193 -5.40 -9.49 -16.90
C LEU A 193 -6.17 -8.18 -16.68
N VAL A 194 -6.15 -7.60 -15.48
CA VAL A 194 -6.79 -6.30 -15.22
C VAL A 194 -6.17 -5.21 -16.09
N VAL A 195 -4.84 -5.16 -16.21
CA VAL A 195 -4.14 -4.20 -17.07
C VAL A 195 -4.55 -4.37 -18.53
N ILE A 196 -4.55 -5.60 -19.05
CA ILE A 196 -5.00 -5.90 -20.43
C ILE A 196 -6.45 -5.43 -20.64
N ARG A 197 -7.35 -5.70 -19.69
CA ARG A 197 -8.76 -5.26 -19.75
C ARG A 197 -8.91 -3.74 -19.62
N HIS A 198 -7.88 -3.02 -19.18
CA HIS A 198 -7.84 -1.56 -19.12
C HIS A 198 -7.07 -0.90 -20.27
N ARG A 199 -6.60 -1.63 -21.28
CA ARG A 199 -5.82 -1.07 -22.40
C ARG A 199 -6.44 0.19 -23.05
N THR A 200 -7.76 0.23 -23.24
CA THR A 200 -8.46 1.38 -23.83
C THR A 200 -8.60 2.55 -22.86
N ASN A 201 -8.55 2.31 -21.55
CA ASN A 201 -8.49 3.37 -20.54
C ASN A 201 -7.07 3.92 -20.42
N LEU A 202 -6.06 3.08 -20.54
CA LEU A 202 -4.66 3.53 -20.60
C LEU A 202 -4.42 4.42 -21.81
N GLN A 203 -4.91 4.04 -22.99
CA GLN A 203 -4.86 4.88 -24.19
C GLN A 203 -5.53 6.25 -23.95
N ARG A 204 -6.73 6.28 -23.36
CA ARG A 204 -7.42 7.52 -23.02
C ARG A 204 -6.73 8.33 -21.93
N LEU A 205 -6.06 7.69 -20.98
CA LEU A 205 -5.26 8.38 -19.96
C LEU A 205 -4.06 9.09 -20.60
N LEU A 206 -3.35 8.41 -21.50
CA LEU A 206 -2.22 8.96 -22.25
C LEU A 206 -2.65 10.12 -23.17
N GLN A 207 -3.83 10.00 -23.78
CA GLN A 207 -4.41 11.04 -24.63
C GLN A 207 -5.10 12.17 -23.82
N GLY A 208 -5.20 12.07 -22.50
CA GLY A 208 -5.91 13.03 -21.67
C GLY A 208 -7.45 13.00 -21.81
N THR A 209 -8.02 12.02 -22.50
CA THR A 209 -9.46 11.89 -22.80
C THR A 209 -10.22 10.96 -21.84
N GLU A 210 -9.54 10.38 -20.85
CA GLU A 210 -10.19 9.48 -19.88
C GLU A 210 -11.24 10.22 -19.03
N SER A 211 -12.37 9.57 -18.79
CA SER A 211 -13.47 10.17 -18.02
C SER A 211 -13.14 10.22 -16.52
N LYS A 212 -13.23 11.42 -15.93
CA LYS A 212 -13.13 11.62 -14.47
C LYS A 212 -14.48 11.39 -13.79
N MET A 213 -14.47 10.90 -12.56
CA MET A 213 -15.62 10.99 -11.66
C MET A 213 -15.97 12.47 -11.44
N LYS A 214 -17.25 12.84 -11.34
CA LYS A 214 -17.65 14.24 -11.10
C LYS A 214 -17.09 14.78 -9.76
N PRO A 215 -16.70 16.06 -9.67
CA PRO A 215 -16.30 16.66 -8.41
C PRO A 215 -17.47 16.58 -7.43
N ARG A 216 -17.19 16.24 -6.18
CA ARG A 216 -18.11 16.42 -5.05
C ARG A 216 -17.30 17.07 -3.93
N PRO A 217 -17.86 17.98 -3.14
CA PRO A 217 -17.13 18.67 -2.06
C PRO A 217 -16.40 17.71 -1.11
N ILE A 218 -17.03 16.57 -0.81
CA ILE A 218 -16.43 15.54 0.05
C ILE A 218 -15.09 15.01 -0.45
N TRP A 219 -14.87 14.92 -1.77
CA TRP A 219 -13.61 14.43 -2.32
C TRP A 219 -12.45 15.40 -2.05
N ASP A 220 -12.74 16.69 -2.02
CA ASP A 220 -11.72 17.72 -1.77
C ASP A 220 -11.34 17.73 -0.29
N HIS A 221 -12.31 17.56 0.61
CA HIS A 221 -12.04 17.37 2.04
C HIS A 221 -11.27 16.08 2.32
N LEU A 222 -11.63 14.96 1.69
CA LEU A 222 -10.93 13.69 1.88
C LEU A 222 -9.48 13.79 1.39
N GLN A 223 -9.25 14.40 0.23
CA GLN A 223 -7.89 14.60 -0.29
C GLN A 223 -7.07 15.52 0.64
N ALA A 224 -7.69 16.58 1.19
CA ALA A 224 -7.06 17.49 2.16
C ALA A 224 -6.66 16.75 3.43
N MET A 225 -7.59 15.99 4.00
CA MET A 225 -7.37 15.21 5.21
C MET A 225 -6.28 14.15 5.01
N GLN A 226 -6.31 13.40 3.91
CA GLN A 226 -5.28 12.40 3.59
C GLN A 226 -3.90 13.02 3.47
N HIS A 227 -3.79 14.16 2.78
CA HIS A 227 -2.51 14.84 2.59
C HIS A 227 -1.94 15.34 3.92
N THR A 228 -2.75 16.07 4.69
CA THR A 228 -2.34 16.63 5.98
C THR A 228 -1.97 15.53 6.96
N LEU A 229 -2.74 14.43 7.01
CA LEU A 229 -2.42 13.28 7.85
C LEU A 229 -1.12 12.62 7.44
N ALA A 230 -0.89 12.39 6.13
CA ALA A 230 0.33 11.75 5.65
C ALA A 230 1.58 12.58 5.96
N VAL A 231 1.54 13.88 5.67
CA VAL A 231 2.67 14.78 5.94
C VAL A 231 2.87 14.98 7.45
N GLY A 232 1.77 15.08 8.21
CA GLY A 232 1.80 15.21 9.68
C GLY A 232 2.38 13.97 10.35
N LEU A 233 1.96 12.77 9.94
CA LEU A 233 2.51 11.52 10.44
C LEU A 233 3.99 11.36 10.08
N TRP A 234 4.39 11.75 8.85
CA TRP A 234 5.79 11.72 8.42
C TRP A 234 6.67 12.62 9.29
N ALA A 235 6.37 13.92 9.32
CA ALA A 235 7.15 14.89 10.09
C ALA A 235 7.09 14.57 11.59
N GLY A 236 5.90 14.21 12.09
CA GLY A 236 5.65 13.87 13.48
C GLY A 236 6.43 12.65 13.95
N SER A 237 6.45 11.55 13.18
CA SER A 237 7.15 10.33 13.60
C SER A 237 8.66 10.53 13.73
N VAL A 238 9.28 11.27 12.80
CA VAL A 238 10.72 11.52 12.84
C VAL A 238 11.06 12.52 13.94
N THR A 239 10.28 13.58 14.09
CA THR A 239 10.47 14.58 15.16
C THR A 239 10.32 13.94 16.54
N PHE A 240 9.26 13.16 16.76
CA PHE A 240 9.03 12.45 18.02
C PHE A 240 10.18 11.51 18.33
N PHE A 241 10.59 10.68 17.37
CA PHE A 241 11.68 9.76 17.60
C PHE A 241 13.01 10.49 17.91
N THR A 242 13.32 11.56 17.17
CA THR A 242 14.60 12.26 17.27
C THR A 242 14.73 13.07 18.56
N PHE A 243 13.67 13.77 18.97
CA PHE A 243 13.72 14.72 20.08
C PHE A 243 13.12 14.18 21.37
N ILE A 244 12.23 13.19 21.30
CA ILE A 244 11.53 12.65 22.48
C ILE A 244 12.01 11.24 22.81
N ALA A 245 12.06 10.32 21.83
CA ALA A 245 12.36 8.91 22.12
C ALA A 245 13.87 8.60 22.19
N ALA A 246 14.67 9.09 21.25
CA ALA A 246 16.08 8.75 21.15
C ALA A 246 16.94 9.29 22.32
N PRO A 247 16.83 10.56 22.75
CA PRO A 247 17.66 11.08 23.83
C PRO A 247 17.59 10.26 25.13
N PRO A 248 16.41 9.94 25.70
CA PRO A 248 16.35 9.15 26.93
C PRO A 248 16.87 7.72 26.75
N ILE A 249 16.73 7.11 25.56
CA ILE A 249 17.32 5.79 25.29
C ILE A 249 18.85 5.87 25.37
N PHE A 250 19.48 6.83 24.67
CA PHE A 250 20.93 6.97 24.68
C PHE A 250 21.47 7.37 26.06
N THR A 251 20.75 8.22 26.80
CA THR A 251 21.10 8.57 28.17
C THR A 251 21.03 7.35 29.09
N SER A 252 19.98 6.53 28.99
CA SER A 252 19.82 5.33 29.82
C SER A 252 20.95 4.31 29.62
N PHE A 253 21.41 4.09 28.38
CA PHE A 253 22.59 3.24 28.13
C PHE A 253 23.89 3.85 28.65
N THR A 254 24.01 5.19 28.62
CA THR A 254 25.18 5.89 29.17
C THR A 254 25.24 5.74 30.69
N GLU A 255 24.11 5.90 31.39
CA GLU A 255 23.99 5.65 32.82
C GLU A 255 24.30 4.19 33.19
N THR A 256 23.76 3.24 32.41
CA THR A 256 23.98 1.80 32.63
C THR A 256 25.47 1.43 32.53
N VAL A 257 26.19 1.98 31.56
CA VAL A 257 27.62 1.70 31.37
C VAL A 257 28.50 2.38 32.43
N ASN A 258 28.06 3.52 32.99
CA ASN A 258 28.86 4.31 33.93
C ASN A 258 28.71 3.90 35.41
N THR A 259 27.67 3.14 35.78
CA THR A 259 27.28 2.93 37.19
C THR A 259 27.95 1.78 37.93
N ALA A 260 28.84 0.97 37.32
CA ALA A 260 29.65 -0.09 37.95
C ALA A 260 28.82 -1.22 38.65
N PRO A 261 29.40 -2.40 38.94
CA PRO A 261 28.65 -3.66 38.96
C PRO A 261 28.03 -3.92 40.32
N ASN A 262 26.72 -3.66 40.47
CA ASN A 262 25.85 -4.50 41.31
C ASN A 262 24.36 -4.20 41.13
N ASP A 263 23.96 -3.02 40.64
CA ASP A 263 22.56 -2.64 40.86
C ASP A 263 21.59 -2.79 39.69
N ARG A 264 21.99 -2.96 38.43
CA ARG A 264 20.99 -2.83 37.34
C ARG A 264 21.13 -3.86 36.21
N THR A 265 20.45 -4.99 36.44
CA THR A 265 19.72 -5.81 35.44
C THR A 265 20.45 -6.80 34.52
N ALA A 266 21.78 -6.86 34.45
CA ALA A 266 22.45 -7.94 33.72
C ALA A 266 23.73 -8.39 34.44
N ASN A 267 23.80 -9.67 34.78
CA ASN A 267 24.94 -10.33 35.41
C ASN A 267 26.11 -10.56 34.42
N LEU A 268 26.24 -9.68 33.43
CA LEU A 268 27.23 -9.75 32.36
C LEU A 268 28.33 -8.73 32.65
N PRO A 269 29.60 -9.16 32.84
CA PRO A 269 30.70 -8.22 33.02
C PRO A 269 30.89 -7.39 31.75
N LEU A 270 30.54 -6.11 31.81
CA LEU A 270 30.84 -5.12 30.77
C LEU A 270 32.32 -4.74 30.86
N PHE A 271 33.20 -5.56 30.28
CA PHE A 271 34.65 -5.34 30.13
C PHE A 271 35.43 -5.06 31.43
N GLN A 272 36.25 -6.02 31.86
CA GLN A 272 37.22 -5.81 32.94
C GLN A 272 38.57 -5.42 32.31
N THR A 273 38.94 -4.14 32.38
CA THR A 273 40.32 -3.68 32.21
C THR A 273 40.73 -2.98 33.50
N ASP A 274 41.93 -3.26 33.98
CA ASP A 274 42.49 -2.63 35.18
C ASP A 274 42.99 -1.19 34.89
N ASP A 275 43.04 -0.81 33.60
CA ASP A 275 43.41 0.53 33.15
C ASP A 275 42.21 1.48 33.16
N ALA A 276 42.18 2.36 34.17
CA ALA A 276 41.14 3.36 34.35
C ALA A 276 41.03 4.38 33.20
N GLU A 277 42.14 4.71 32.54
CA GLU A 277 42.19 5.67 31.43
C GLU A 277 41.59 5.04 30.16
N GLN A 278 41.96 3.79 29.89
CA GLN A 278 41.40 3.00 28.80
C GLN A 278 39.90 2.76 29.00
N LEU A 279 39.47 2.48 30.23
CA LEU A 279 38.06 2.30 30.58
C LEU A 279 37.24 3.57 30.34
N ALA A 280 37.75 4.75 30.72
CA ALA A 280 37.10 6.05 30.50
C ALA A 280 36.91 6.35 29.00
N LEU A 281 37.86 5.97 28.15
CA LEU A 281 37.78 6.15 26.69
C LEU A 281 36.77 5.19 26.01
N LEU A 282 36.56 4.02 26.58
CA LEU A 282 35.73 2.96 26.00
C LEU A 282 34.24 3.06 26.38
N ARG A 283 33.93 3.49 27.61
CA ARG A 283 32.55 3.58 28.12
C ARG A 283 31.59 4.37 27.20
N PRO A 284 31.92 5.58 26.70
CA PRO A 284 31.03 6.32 25.81
C PRO A 284 30.79 5.62 24.46
N LYS A 285 31.83 4.95 23.93
CA LYS A 285 31.76 4.19 22.67
C LYS A 285 30.85 2.97 22.82
N LEU A 286 30.95 2.28 23.96
CA LEU A 286 30.12 1.13 24.30
C LEU A 286 28.65 1.52 24.50
N ALA A 287 28.38 2.56 25.30
CA ALA A 287 27.03 3.07 25.51
C ALA A 287 26.33 3.45 24.19
N SER A 288 27.04 4.19 23.32
CA SER A 288 26.57 4.55 21.98
C SER A 288 26.29 3.33 21.09
N ALA A 289 27.12 2.29 21.19
CA ALA A 289 26.95 1.07 20.42
C ALA A 289 25.74 0.26 20.90
N LEU A 290 25.58 0.08 22.21
CA LEU A 290 24.45 -0.65 22.80
C LEU A 290 23.11 0.05 22.51
N ALA A 291 23.05 1.37 22.72
CA ALA A 291 21.88 2.15 22.35
C ALA A 291 21.56 2.03 20.85
N GLY A 292 22.59 2.10 20.01
CA GLY A 292 22.45 1.92 18.57
C GLY A 292 21.97 0.53 18.16
N ALA A 293 22.44 -0.52 18.83
CA ALA A 293 22.01 -1.89 18.56
C ALA A 293 20.55 -2.11 18.98
N ALA A 294 20.13 -1.53 20.11
CA ALA A 294 18.75 -1.60 20.58
C ALA A 294 17.77 -0.87 19.63
N VAL A 295 18.21 0.26 19.09
CA VAL A 295 17.37 1.12 18.24
C VAL A 295 17.47 0.77 16.75
N GLY A 296 18.58 0.18 16.32
CA GLY A 296 18.86 -0.21 14.93
C GLY A 296 17.69 -0.89 14.21
N PRO A 297 17.08 -1.94 14.80
CA PRO A 297 15.95 -2.66 14.21
C PRO A 297 14.69 -1.81 13.97
N VAL A 298 14.59 -0.62 14.55
CA VAL A 298 13.46 0.29 14.37
C VAL A 298 13.58 1.06 13.05
N PHE A 299 14.80 1.36 12.57
CA PHE A 299 15.01 2.23 11.41
C PHE A 299 14.36 1.72 10.12
N PRO A 300 14.45 0.44 9.72
CA PRO A 300 13.78 -0.03 8.49
C PRO A 300 12.26 0.21 8.52
N ARG A 301 11.62 0.09 9.69
CA ARG A 301 10.19 0.35 9.86
C ARG A 301 9.88 1.86 9.80
N LEU A 302 10.73 2.69 10.37
CA LEU A 302 10.60 4.15 10.26
C LEU A 302 10.77 4.61 8.80
N PHE A 303 11.77 4.11 8.07
CA PHE A 303 11.96 4.45 6.65
C PHE A 303 10.83 3.92 5.76
N LEU A 304 10.26 2.75 6.07
CA LEU A 304 9.05 2.26 5.41
C LEU A 304 7.86 3.19 5.65
N LEU A 305 7.61 3.58 6.89
CA LEU A 305 6.55 4.53 7.24
C LEU A 305 6.73 5.87 6.50
N GLN A 306 7.94 6.41 6.50
CA GLN A 306 8.27 7.64 5.77
C GLN A 306 8.02 7.49 4.27
N SER A 307 8.40 6.36 3.67
CA SER A 307 8.18 6.07 2.25
C SER A 307 6.69 6.02 1.90
N ILE A 308 5.87 5.40 2.76
CA ILE A 308 4.41 5.35 2.61
C ILE A 308 3.81 6.76 2.69
N CYS A 309 4.19 7.53 3.72
CA CYS A 309 3.69 8.89 3.88
C CYS A 309 4.11 9.79 2.72
N ALA A 310 5.36 9.66 2.24
CA ALA A 310 5.87 10.37 1.08
C ALA A 310 5.05 10.06 -0.18
N ALA A 311 4.77 8.78 -0.43
CA ALA A 311 3.95 8.36 -1.57
C ALA A 311 2.53 8.93 -1.50
N VAL A 312 1.85 8.81 -0.34
CA VAL A 312 0.50 9.35 -0.15
C VAL A 312 0.48 10.87 -0.30
N ALA A 313 1.45 11.58 0.29
CA ALA A 313 1.58 13.02 0.19
C ALA A 313 1.84 13.48 -1.25
N LEU A 314 2.70 12.78 -2.01
CA LEU A 314 2.98 13.05 -3.42
C LEU A 314 1.74 12.83 -4.29
N ILE A 315 1.06 11.69 -4.13
CA ILE A 315 -0.15 11.35 -4.88
C ILE A 315 -1.23 12.42 -4.68
N THR A 316 -1.48 12.79 -3.43
CA THR A 316 -2.47 13.83 -3.09
C THR A 316 -2.03 15.22 -3.57
N ALA A 317 -0.74 15.56 -3.48
CA ALA A 317 -0.20 16.83 -3.98
C ALA A 317 -0.34 16.96 -5.51
N LEU A 318 -0.04 15.89 -6.26
CA LEU A 318 -0.19 15.83 -7.72
C LEU A 318 -1.65 15.99 -8.15
N GLY A 319 -2.59 15.44 -7.38
CA GLY A 319 -4.02 15.64 -7.60
C GLY A 319 -4.45 17.12 -7.62
N TRP A 320 -3.79 17.98 -6.82
CA TRP A 320 -4.04 19.42 -6.78
C TRP A 320 -3.16 20.26 -7.71
N ASN A 321 -2.12 19.70 -8.33
CA ASN A 321 -1.24 20.45 -9.24
C ASN A 321 -2.01 21.05 -10.44
N ARG A 322 -3.22 20.54 -10.70
CA ARG A 322 -4.16 21.06 -11.71
C ARG A 322 -4.80 22.40 -11.37
N LEU A 323 -4.79 22.83 -10.10
CA LEU A 323 -5.35 24.12 -9.69
C LEU A 323 -4.41 25.29 -10.02
N GLY A 324 -3.20 25.01 -10.52
CA GLY A 324 -2.17 26.02 -10.73
C GLY A 324 -1.67 26.62 -9.41
N GLY A 325 -0.78 27.60 -9.51
CA GLY A 325 -0.25 28.34 -8.35
C GLY A 325 1.17 27.96 -7.93
N SER A 326 1.88 28.94 -7.37
CA SER A 326 3.26 28.79 -6.92
C SER A 326 3.36 27.78 -5.75
N VAL A 327 2.42 27.84 -4.80
CA VAL A 327 2.40 26.99 -3.59
C VAL A 327 2.31 25.50 -3.93
N GLN A 328 1.46 25.12 -4.88
CA GLN A 328 1.28 23.73 -5.32
C GLN A 328 2.55 23.17 -5.96
N ARG A 329 3.21 23.97 -6.82
CA ARG A 329 4.45 23.56 -7.49
C ARG A 329 5.58 23.37 -6.48
N TRP A 330 5.73 24.29 -5.54
CA TRP A 330 6.71 24.16 -4.47
C TRP A 330 6.45 22.94 -3.59
N ARG A 331 5.20 22.69 -3.23
CA ARG A 331 4.83 21.52 -2.44
C ARG A 331 5.23 20.19 -3.10
N VAL A 332 4.93 20.02 -4.39
CA VAL A 332 5.34 18.82 -5.13
C VAL A 332 6.87 18.70 -5.17
N ARG A 333 7.59 19.79 -5.47
CA ARG A 333 9.06 19.78 -5.50
C ARG A 333 9.68 19.40 -4.15
N LEU A 334 9.20 20.00 -3.06
CA LEU A 334 9.67 19.72 -1.71
C LEU A 334 9.40 18.25 -1.31
N LEU A 335 8.22 17.72 -1.66
CA LEU A 335 7.88 16.32 -1.42
C LEU A 335 8.73 15.35 -2.24
N VAL A 336 9.02 15.67 -3.51
CA VAL A 336 9.90 14.84 -4.34
C VAL A 336 11.31 14.83 -3.75
N LEU A 337 11.84 15.99 -3.38
CA LEU A 337 13.15 16.09 -2.73
C LEU A 337 13.19 15.30 -1.42
N ALA A 338 12.19 15.45 -0.56
CA ALA A 338 12.11 14.69 0.69
C ALA A 338 12.00 13.18 0.45
N ALA A 339 11.21 12.74 -0.54
CA ALA A 339 11.09 11.34 -0.89
C ALA A 339 12.42 10.75 -1.42
N LEU A 340 13.17 11.51 -2.23
CA LEU A 340 14.50 11.11 -2.69
C LEU A 340 15.48 10.99 -1.51
N LEU A 341 15.43 11.91 -0.54
CA LEU A 341 16.26 11.83 0.65
C LEU A 341 15.90 10.62 1.54
N VAL A 342 14.63 10.23 1.63
CA VAL A 342 14.23 8.96 2.29
C VAL A 342 14.80 7.76 1.54
N ALA A 343 14.69 7.74 0.20
CA ALA A 343 15.18 6.64 -0.63
C ALA A 343 16.71 6.47 -0.55
N VAL A 344 17.47 7.56 -0.49
CA VAL A 344 18.93 7.55 -0.29
C VAL A 344 19.30 7.28 1.17
N GLY A 345 18.54 7.84 2.10
CA GLY A 345 18.78 7.73 3.54
C GLY A 345 18.57 6.32 4.07
N TRP A 346 17.70 5.52 3.46
CA TRP A 346 17.44 4.15 3.89
C TRP A 346 18.68 3.26 3.78
N PRO A 347 19.30 3.01 2.61
CA PRO A 347 20.49 2.17 2.52
C PRO A 347 21.67 2.77 3.31
N LEU A 348 21.77 4.11 3.38
CA LEU A 348 22.77 4.78 4.21
C LEU A 348 22.57 4.47 5.71
N SER A 349 21.33 4.41 6.19
CA SER A 349 21.02 4.04 7.58
C SER A 349 21.39 2.59 7.89
N ASP A 350 21.15 1.68 6.95
CA ASP A 350 21.55 0.27 7.09
C ASP A 350 23.08 0.15 7.17
N GLU A 351 23.78 0.88 6.30
CA GLU A 351 25.25 0.95 6.30
C GLU A 351 25.80 1.53 7.62
N VAL A 352 25.25 2.64 8.10
CA VAL A 352 25.63 3.23 9.40
C VAL A 352 25.37 2.25 10.55
N THR A 353 24.30 1.47 10.49
CA THR A 353 23.98 0.44 11.50
C THR A 353 25.00 -0.70 11.45
N ARG A 354 25.38 -1.16 10.26
CA ARG A 354 26.44 -2.16 10.06
C ARG A 354 27.78 -1.68 10.64
N LEU A 355 28.26 -0.50 10.21
CA LEU A 355 29.53 0.08 10.66
C LEU A 355 29.55 0.33 12.18
N ARG A 356 28.39 0.61 12.79
CA ARG A 356 28.25 0.79 14.24
C ARG A 356 28.57 -0.48 15.03
N LEU A 357 28.30 -1.65 14.46
CA LEU A 357 28.62 -2.94 15.06
C LEU A 357 30.06 -3.34 14.70
N GLU A 358 30.45 -3.18 13.44
CA GLU A 358 31.80 -3.57 12.96
C GLU A 358 32.94 -2.79 13.62
N ARG A 359 32.72 -1.54 14.08
CA ARG A 359 33.71 -0.78 14.86
C ARG A 359 34.14 -1.45 16.19
N LEU A 360 33.34 -2.42 16.65
CA LEU A 360 33.58 -3.26 17.83
C LEU A 360 33.99 -4.70 17.45
N SER A 361 34.28 -4.97 16.18
CA SER A 361 34.75 -6.28 15.73
C SER A 361 36.03 -6.69 16.47
N PRO A 362 36.20 -7.99 16.81
CA PRO A 362 37.45 -8.51 17.33
C PRO A 362 38.59 -8.46 16.29
N ASP A 363 38.27 -8.39 15.00
CA ASP A 363 39.25 -8.18 13.93
C ASP A 363 39.65 -6.70 13.86
N ALA A 364 40.92 -6.42 14.15
CA ALA A 364 41.48 -5.07 14.18
C ALA A 364 41.37 -4.34 12.82
N SER A 365 41.52 -5.06 11.70
CA SER A 365 41.45 -4.48 10.35
C SER A 365 40.03 -4.02 10.03
N ILE A 366 39.04 -4.86 10.34
CA ILE A 366 37.62 -4.55 10.17
C ILE A 366 37.23 -3.38 11.07
N ALA A 367 37.61 -3.43 12.35
CA ALA A 367 37.27 -2.39 13.31
C ALA A 367 37.87 -1.02 12.97
N GLU A 368 39.11 -0.97 12.50
CA GLU A 368 39.76 0.29 12.08
C GLU A 368 39.08 0.90 10.85
N THR A 369 38.81 0.07 9.84
CA THR A 369 38.11 0.50 8.62
C THR A 369 36.72 1.05 8.95
N ALA A 370 35.96 0.32 9.77
CA ALA A 370 34.63 0.74 10.20
C ALA A 370 34.65 2.05 10.99
N ARG A 371 35.65 2.27 11.87
CA ARG A 371 35.79 3.53 12.62
C ARG A 371 36.04 4.73 11.70
N LYS A 372 36.88 4.58 10.67
CA LYS A 372 37.18 5.64 9.70
C LYS A 372 35.93 6.04 8.90
N GLN A 373 35.09 5.07 8.53
CA GLN A 373 33.90 5.32 7.71
C GLN A 373 32.67 5.75 8.53
N PHE A 374 32.53 5.24 9.75
CA PHE A 374 31.34 5.44 10.58
C PHE A 374 31.03 6.92 10.84
N GLY A 375 32.03 7.70 11.27
CA GLY A 375 31.83 9.11 11.66
C GLY A 375 31.21 9.95 10.53
N PRO A 376 31.85 10.04 9.36
CA PRO A 376 31.32 10.78 8.22
C PRO A 376 29.93 10.31 7.78
N LEU A 377 29.72 9.01 7.63
CA LEU A 377 28.44 8.47 7.16
C LEU A 377 27.32 8.68 8.19
N HIS A 378 27.62 8.57 9.49
CA HIS A 378 26.64 8.83 10.54
C HIS A 378 26.20 10.30 10.54
N VAL A 379 27.14 11.23 10.37
CA VAL A 379 26.84 12.66 10.25
C VAL A 379 25.98 12.95 9.03
N VAL A 380 26.34 12.42 7.85
CA VAL A 380 25.56 12.59 6.61
C VAL A 380 24.14 12.04 6.78
N SER A 381 24.00 10.86 7.40
CA SER A 381 22.70 10.24 7.67
C SER A 381 21.83 11.12 8.59
N LEU A 382 22.41 11.67 9.66
CA LEU A 382 21.70 12.52 10.62
C LEU A 382 21.24 13.84 9.97
N PHE A 383 22.12 14.52 9.24
CA PHE A 383 21.75 15.73 8.51
C PHE A 383 20.70 15.45 7.43
N GLY A 384 20.83 14.35 6.69
CA GLY A 384 19.84 13.92 5.71
C GLY A 384 18.45 13.72 6.32
N SER A 385 18.38 13.10 7.51
CA SER A 385 17.15 12.92 8.26
C SER A 385 16.54 14.25 8.76
N MET A 386 17.37 15.17 9.25
CA MET A 386 16.92 16.51 9.68
C MET A 386 16.38 17.33 8.50
N ILE A 387 17.07 17.32 7.36
CA ILE A 387 16.62 18.00 6.13
C ILE A 387 15.28 17.40 5.67
N THR A 388 15.18 16.07 5.62
CA THR A 388 13.94 15.37 5.23
C THR A 388 12.77 15.80 6.12
N SER A 389 12.99 15.85 7.44
CA SER A 389 11.98 16.27 8.41
C SER A 389 11.59 17.74 8.25
N GLY A 390 12.57 18.63 8.05
CA GLY A 390 12.32 20.04 7.79
C GLY A 390 11.53 20.29 6.51
N LEU A 391 11.81 19.54 5.45
CA LEU A 391 11.04 19.58 4.20
C LEU A 391 9.60 19.11 4.42
N ALA A 392 9.39 17.98 5.13
CA ALA A 392 8.06 17.48 5.44
C ALA A 392 7.26 18.48 6.31
N LEU A 393 7.89 19.08 7.32
CA LEU A 393 7.27 20.12 8.16
C LEU A 393 6.90 21.37 7.34
N THR A 394 7.77 21.79 6.42
CA THR A 394 7.49 22.91 5.52
C THR A 394 6.28 22.60 4.64
N VAL A 395 6.19 21.38 4.11
CA VAL A 395 5.02 20.94 3.35
C VAL A 395 3.75 20.94 4.21
N LEU A 396 3.85 20.56 5.49
CA LEU A 396 2.71 20.60 6.42
C LEU A 396 2.19 22.03 6.61
N VAL A 397 3.09 23.00 6.78
CA VAL A 397 2.73 24.43 6.84
C VAL A 397 2.04 24.87 5.54
N LEU A 398 2.56 24.45 4.39
CA LEU A 398 1.94 24.74 3.09
C LEU A 398 0.58 24.05 2.91
N ALA A 399 0.31 22.94 3.60
CA ALA A 399 -1.00 22.28 3.60
C ALA A 399 -2.08 23.14 4.29
N GLY A 400 -1.70 24.06 5.20
CA GLY A 400 -2.62 25.07 5.74
C GLY A 400 -3.14 26.08 4.70
N ARG A 401 -2.49 26.17 3.53
CA ARG A 401 -2.90 27.02 2.40
C ARG A 401 -3.52 26.23 1.26
N LEU A 402 -4.15 25.10 1.57
CA LEU A 402 -4.88 24.32 0.56
C LEU A 402 -5.99 25.19 -0.06
N PRO A 403 -6.08 25.25 -1.39
CA PRO A 403 -7.12 26.03 -2.04
C PRO A 403 -8.48 25.43 -1.68
N ALA A 404 -9.36 26.22 -1.08
CA ALA A 404 -10.78 25.96 -1.19
C ALA A 404 -11.10 26.04 -2.68
N ARG A 405 -11.52 24.92 -3.31
CA ARG A 405 -12.00 25.03 -4.69
C ARG A 405 -13.18 26.01 -4.67
N PRO A 406 -13.27 26.96 -5.62
CA PRO A 406 -14.51 27.71 -5.77
C PRO A 406 -15.62 26.68 -5.96
N VAL A 407 -16.63 26.74 -5.10
CA VAL A 407 -17.89 26.06 -5.36
C VAL A 407 -18.33 26.62 -6.69
N GLU A 408 -18.37 25.80 -7.75
CA GLU A 408 -19.05 26.19 -8.99
C GLU A 408 -20.50 26.46 -8.57
N SER A 409 -20.82 27.73 -8.31
CA SER A 409 -22.18 28.19 -8.12
C SER A 409 -22.86 27.94 -9.46
N GLY A 410 -23.69 26.90 -9.52
CA GLY A 410 -24.50 26.54 -10.68
C GLY A 410 -25.59 27.56 -11.02
N LEU A 411 -25.34 28.85 -10.81
CA LEU A 411 -26.20 29.93 -11.25
C LEU A 411 -25.52 30.57 -12.46
N SER A 412 -25.88 30.07 -13.64
CA SER A 412 -25.86 30.90 -14.85
C SER A 412 -26.65 32.17 -14.53
N PRO A 413 -26.12 33.38 -14.80
CA PRO A 413 -26.95 34.56 -14.73
C PRO A 413 -28.02 34.40 -15.81
N ALA A 414 -29.26 34.22 -15.36
CA ALA A 414 -30.42 34.27 -16.23
C ALA A 414 -30.33 35.56 -17.05
N GLY A 415 -30.38 35.42 -18.38
CA GLY A 415 -30.35 36.54 -19.28
C GLY A 415 -31.42 37.55 -18.89
N SER A 416 -31.01 38.80 -18.69
CA SER A 416 -31.95 39.91 -18.69
C SER A 416 -32.46 40.08 -20.12
N THR A 417 -33.63 39.53 -20.39
CA THR A 417 -34.51 40.09 -21.40
C THR A 417 -35.00 41.44 -20.86
N ALA A 418 -34.41 42.53 -21.35
CA ALA A 418 -35.03 43.84 -21.28
C ALA A 418 -35.72 44.11 -22.62
N ALA A 419 -37.00 44.47 -22.49
CA ALA A 419 -37.85 45.01 -23.54
C ALA A 419 -37.33 46.35 -24.08
#